data_AF-A0A1Q3N3H4-F1
#
_entry.id   AF-A0A1Q3N3H4-F1
#
_cell.length_a   1.000
_cell.length_b   1.000
_cell.length_c   1.000
_cell.angle_alpha   90.00
_cell.angle_beta   90.00
_cell.angle_gamma   90.00
#
_symmetry.space_group_name_H-M   'P 1'
#
loop_
_entity.id
_entity.type
_entity.pdbx_description
1 polymer ?
#
loop_
_entity_poly.entity_id
_entity_poly.type
_entity_poly.pdbx_seq_one_letter_code
_entity_poly.pdbx_strand_id
1 'polypeptide(L)'
;MDKREHALLVVNELADIRDEIFSQIVNWGLTFPLKELGEAFEVGDSFEFNINTFEDTDDEELNQLIATFHSINNTIQHFADRFSIEDEDIEEIRSMEDHLAEEWIFGGEDIDSEEEEEEGQEQDEEE
;
A
#
# COMPACT_ATOMS: atom_id res chain seq x y z
N MET A 1 8.97 23.35 -1.47
CA MET A 1 8.77 22.16 -0.64
C MET A 1 10.04 21.91 0.15
N ASP A 2 9.91 21.92 1.47
CA ASP A 2 11.04 21.78 2.41
C ASP A 2 11.59 20.34 2.42
N LYS A 3 12.83 20.15 2.88
CA LYS A 3 13.43 18.80 3.01
C LYS A 3 12.72 17.98 4.08
N ARG A 4 12.28 18.62 5.17
CA ARG A 4 11.49 17.95 6.23
C ARG A 4 10.14 17.51 5.70
N GLU A 5 9.46 18.37 4.94
CA GLU A 5 8.17 18.08 4.31
C GLU A 5 8.26 16.88 3.36
N HIS A 6 9.31 16.78 2.52
CA HIS A 6 9.55 15.58 1.72
C HIS A 6 9.83 14.34 2.57
N ALA A 7 10.61 14.48 3.64
CA ALA A 7 10.90 13.37 4.54
C ALA A 7 9.62 12.84 5.19
N LEU A 8 8.69 13.73 5.55
CA LEU A 8 7.40 13.38 6.13
C LEU A 8 6.52 12.61 5.14
N LEU A 9 6.43 13.06 3.90
CA LEU A 9 5.72 12.31 2.84
C LEU A 9 6.33 10.92 2.62
N VAL A 10 7.65 10.84 2.55
CA VAL A 10 8.34 9.54 2.41
C VAL A 10 8.04 8.62 3.59
N VAL A 11 8.00 9.15 4.82
CA VAL A 11 7.64 8.37 6.02
C VAL A 11 6.19 7.87 5.95
N ASN A 12 5.24 8.71 5.52
CA ASN A 12 3.84 8.32 5.36
C ASN A 12 3.68 7.18 4.32
N GLU A 13 4.27 7.35 3.13
CA GLU A 13 4.24 6.36 2.07
C GLU A 13 4.90 5.03 2.49
N LEU A 14 6.04 5.09 3.17
CA LEU A 14 6.70 3.89 3.68
C LEU A 14 5.88 3.20 4.76
N ALA A 15 5.14 3.95 5.59
CA ALA A 15 4.27 3.37 6.60
C ALA A 15 3.10 2.60 5.96
N ASP A 16 2.52 3.13 4.89
CA ASP A 16 1.44 2.44 4.17
C ASP A 16 1.96 1.17 3.47
N ILE A 17 3.12 1.27 2.81
CA ILE A 17 3.78 0.09 2.20
C ILE A 17 4.12 -0.97 3.26
N ARG A 18 4.59 -0.54 4.45
CA ARG A 18 4.87 -1.46 5.56
C ARG A 18 3.60 -2.21 5.98
N ASP A 19 2.48 -1.53 6.10
CA ASP A 19 1.21 -2.11 6.55
C ASP A 19 0.65 -3.09 5.50
N GLU A 20 0.82 -2.79 4.22
CA GLU A 20 0.50 -3.71 3.13
C GLU A 20 1.39 -4.95 3.17
N ILE A 21 2.71 -4.79 3.31
CA ILE A 21 3.64 -5.92 3.42
C ILE A 21 3.32 -6.79 4.64
N PHE A 22 2.97 -6.19 5.77
CA PHE A 22 2.56 -6.93 6.95
C PHE A 22 1.32 -7.78 6.69
N SER A 23 0.33 -7.22 6.00
CA SER A 23 -0.87 -7.94 5.58
C SER A 23 -0.53 -9.13 4.68
N GLN A 24 0.43 -8.97 3.75
CA GLN A 24 0.90 -10.07 2.91
C GLN A 24 1.67 -11.14 3.70
N ILE A 25 2.48 -10.76 4.69
CA ILE A 25 3.16 -11.69 5.60
C ILE A 25 2.13 -12.53 6.36
N VAL A 26 1.08 -11.91 6.91
CA VAL A 26 0.00 -12.61 7.60
C VAL A 26 -0.70 -13.59 6.65
N ASN A 27 -1.09 -13.14 5.46
CA ASN A 27 -1.77 -13.97 4.48
C ASN A 27 -0.92 -15.16 4.04
N TRP A 28 0.36 -14.94 3.75
CA TRP A 28 1.29 -16.00 3.35
C TRP A 28 1.52 -16.98 4.50
N GLY A 29 1.82 -16.46 5.68
CA GLY A 29 2.03 -17.23 6.90
C GLY A 29 0.85 -18.16 7.20
N LEU A 30 -0.38 -17.63 7.18
CA LEU A 30 -1.59 -18.41 7.43
C LEU A 30 -1.99 -19.34 6.28
N THR A 31 -1.44 -19.16 5.08
CA THR A 31 -1.73 -20.06 3.95
C THR A 31 -0.80 -21.26 3.93
N PHE A 32 0.48 -21.07 4.26
CA PHE A 32 1.52 -22.09 4.12
C PHE A 32 2.06 -22.58 5.48
N PRO A 33 3.01 -21.90 6.15
CA PRO A 33 3.69 -22.46 7.32
C PRO A 33 2.81 -22.54 8.57
N LEU A 34 1.79 -21.70 8.69
CA LEU A 34 0.91 -21.59 9.86
C LEU A 34 -0.55 -21.88 9.48
N LYS A 35 -0.78 -22.73 8.48
CA LYS A 35 -2.12 -23.06 8.02
C LYS A 35 -3.04 -23.57 9.15
N GLU A 36 -2.49 -24.39 10.05
CA GLU A 36 -3.23 -24.90 11.21
C GLU A 36 -3.66 -23.77 12.17
N LEU A 37 -2.87 -22.70 12.27
CA LEU A 37 -3.24 -21.51 13.05
C LEU A 37 -4.39 -20.75 12.36
N GLY A 38 -4.35 -20.62 11.03
CA GLY A 38 -5.43 -19.99 10.26
C GLY A 38 -6.75 -20.75 10.34
N GLU A 39 -6.70 -22.08 10.39
CA GLU A 39 -7.88 -22.96 10.54
C GLU A 39 -8.45 -23.01 11.97
N ALA A 40 -7.70 -22.51 12.96
CA ALA A 40 -8.11 -22.51 14.37
C ALA A 40 -9.02 -21.34 14.75
N PHE A 41 -9.19 -20.32 13.89
CA PHE A 41 -10.02 -19.16 14.17
C PHE A 41 -11.46 -19.35 13.69
N GLU A 42 -12.43 -19.05 14.55
CA GLU A 42 -13.84 -18.99 14.20
C GLU A 42 -14.27 -17.57 13.78
N VAL A 43 -15.38 -17.46 13.04
CA VAL A 43 -15.93 -16.16 12.65
C VAL A 43 -16.33 -15.37 13.90
N GLY A 44 -15.66 -14.24 14.14
CA GLY A 44 -15.85 -13.39 15.32
C GLY A 44 -14.69 -13.43 16.30
N ASP A 45 -13.73 -14.33 16.11
CA ASP A 45 -12.48 -14.31 16.86
C ASP A 45 -11.62 -13.10 16.44
N SER A 46 -10.96 -12.50 17.43
CA SER A 46 -9.99 -11.43 17.22
C SER A 46 -8.62 -11.91 17.68
N PHE A 47 -7.63 -11.79 16.79
CA PHE A 47 -6.25 -12.10 17.09
C PHE A 47 -5.37 -10.97 16.60
N GLU A 48 -4.48 -10.50 17.48
CA GLU A 48 -3.51 -9.47 17.15
C GLU A 48 -2.21 -10.16 16.71
N PHE A 49 -1.92 -10.07 15.42
CA PHE A 49 -0.68 -10.60 14.88
C PHE A 49 0.48 -9.66 15.22
N ASN A 50 1.61 -10.24 15.66
CA ASN A 50 2.88 -9.56 15.79
C ASN A 50 3.83 -10.10 14.72
N ILE A 51 4.74 -9.28 14.19
CA ILE A 51 5.74 -9.72 13.21
C ILE A 51 6.55 -10.93 13.73
N ASN A 52 6.83 -10.97 15.03
CA ASN A 52 7.56 -12.05 15.69
C ASN A 52 6.83 -13.41 15.58
N THR A 53 5.52 -13.42 15.33
CA THR A 53 4.73 -14.65 15.12
C THR A 53 5.17 -15.40 13.85
N PHE A 54 5.74 -14.68 12.88
CA PHE A 54 6.15 -15.22 11.59
C PHE A 54 7.67 -15.36 11.48
N GLU A 55 8.42 -15.00 12.51
CA GLU A 55 9.88 -15.15 12.50
C GLU A 55 10.30 -16.61 12.64
N ASP A 56 11.52 -16.92 12.19
CA ASP A 56 12.15 -18.24 12.28
C ASP A 56 11.34 -19.39 11.64
N THR A 57 10.52 -19.10 10.63
CA THR A 57 9.91 -20.17 9.81
C THR A 57 10.95 -20.81 8.88
N ASP A 58 10.70 -22.05 8.45
CA ASP A 58 11.50 -22.71 7.41
C ASP A 58 11.22 -22.17 5.99
N ASP A 59 10.32 -21.19 5.83
CA ASP A 59 9.90 -20.61 4.55
C ASP A 59 10.84 -19.43 4.17
N GLU A 60 11.70 -19.65 3.17
CA GLU A 60 12.71 -18.67 2.75
C GLU A 60 12.07 -17.40 2.17
N GLU A 61 11.00 -17.53 1.39
CA GLU A 61 10.28 -16.41 0.79
C GLU A 61 9.58 -15.54 1.85
N LEU A 62 8.94 -16.16 2.85
CA LEU A 62 8.33 -15.47 3.97
C LEU A 62 9.38 -14.72 4.81
N ASN A 63 10.52 -15.36 5.08
CA ASN A 63 11.64 -14.72 5.78
C ASN A 63 12.19 -13.52 5.00
N GLN A 64 12.20 -13.57 3.66
CA GLN A 64 12.61 -12.43 2.83
C GLN A 64 11.61 -11.26 2.91
N LEU A 65 10.30 -11.54 2.99
CA LEU A 65 9.27 -10.52 3.22
C LEU A 65 9.41 -9.88 4.60
N ILE A 66 9.66 -10.68 5.65
CA ILE A 66 9.91 -10.19 7.01
C ILE A 66 11.16 -9.31 7.06
N ALA A 67 12.24 -9.71 6.40
CA ALA A 67 13.45 -8.89 6.29
C ALA A 67 13.17 -7.55 5.58
N THR A 68 12.31 -7.56 4.56
CA THR A 68 11.89 -6.34 3.85
C THR A 68 11.07 -5.43 4.76
N PHE A 69 10.11 -5.98 5.51
CA PHE A 69 9.33 -5.26 6.51
C PHE A 69 10.23 -4.58 7.56
N HIS A 70 11.22 -5.30 8.09
CA HIS A 70 12.20 -4.75 9.03
C HIS A 70 13.06 -3.63 8.41
N SER A 71 13.46 -3.79 7.14
CA SER A 71 14.21 -2.75 6.42
C SER A 71 13.40 -1.46 6.24
N ILE A 72 12.10 -1.59 5.95
CA ILE A 72 11.20 -0.43 5.83
C ILE A 72 11.06 0.27 7.17
N ASN A 73 10.78 -0.47 8.26
CA ASN A 73 10.71 0.09 9.61
C ASN A 73 11.99 0.83 10.02
N ASN A 74 13.15 0.24 9.76
CA ASN A 74 14.43 0.89 10.04
C ASN A 74 14.61 2.18 9.22
N THR A 75 14.13 2.19 7.98
CA THR A 75 14.17 3.38 7.12
C THR A 75 13.23 4.46 7.65
N ILE A 76 12.00 4.12 8.01
CA ILE A 76 11.03 5.02 8.65
C ILE A 76 11.66 5.64 9.91
N GLN A 77 12.17 4.82 10.83
CA GLN A 77 12.78 5.29 12.06
C GLN A 77 13.96 6.22 11.79
N HIS A 78 14.81 5.88 10.81
CA HIS A 78 15.93 6.72 10.44
C HIS A 78 15.50 8.11 9.96
N PHE A 79 14.47 8.17 9.10
CA PHE A 79 13.93 9.45 8.65
C PHE A 79 13.26 10.21 9.79
N ALA A 80 12.47 9.53 10.62
CA ALA A 80 11.78 10.15 11.73
C ALA A 80 12.76 10.79 12.73
N ASP A 81 13.78 10.04 13.15
CA ASP A 81 14.83 10.53 14.03
C ASP A 81 15.60 11.70 13.41
N ARG A 82 15.92 11.60 12.10
CA ARG A 82 16.76 12.59 11.41
C ARG A 82 16.05 13.92 11.21
N PHE A 83 14.73 13.90 11.02
CA PHE A 83 13.91 15.05 10.67
C PHE A 83 12.97 15.50 11.79
N SER A 84 13.01 14.82 12.95
CA SER A 84 12.12 15.06 14.09
C SER A 84 10.67 15.04 13.64
N ILE A 85 10.30 13.93 12.99
CA ILE A 85 8.92 13.62 12.63
C ILE A 85 8.31 12.86 13.80
N GLU A 86 7.21 13.37 14.32
CA GLU A 86 6.43 12.77 15.40
C GLU A 86 5.12 12.21 14.84
N ASP A 87 4.41 11.38 15.61
CA ASP A 87 3.15 10.76 15.16
C ASP A 87 2.11 11.82 14.76
N GLU A 88 2.10 12.97 15.44
CA GLU A 88 1.23 14.12 15.14
C GLU A 88 1.46 14.68 13.73
N ASP A 89 2.71 14.68 13.23
CA ASP A 89 3.01 15.14 11.87
C ASP A 89 2.41 14.19 10.81
N ILE A 90 2.36 12.88 11.11
CA ILE A 90 1.81 11.86 10.21
C ILE A 90 0.28 11.97 10.17
N GLU A 91 -0.36 12.18 11.32
CA GLU A 91 -1.80 12.42 11.40
C GLU A 91 -2.22 13.68 10.62
N GLU A 92 -1.42 14.75 10.66
CA GLU A 92 -1.66 15.97 9.89
C GLU A 92 -1.67 15.69 8.38
N ILE A 93 -0.69 14.95 7.86
CA ILE A 93 -0.64 14.58 6.44
C ILE A 93 -1.86 13.76 6.04
N ARG A 94 -2.21 12.73 6.81
CA ARG A 94 -3.34 11.85 6.48
C ARG A 94 -4.66 12.61 6.46
N SER A 95 -4.86 13.53 7.40
CA SER A 95 -6.04 14.41 7.40
C SER A 95 -6.08 15.33 6.17
N MET A 96 -4.94 15.79 5.67
CA MET A 96 -4.88 16.60 4.44
C MET A 96 -5.19 15.78 3.19
N GLU A 97 -4.68 14.55 3.11
CA GLU A 97 -4.95 13.62 2.01
C GLU A 97 -6.44 13.27 1.91
N ASP A 98 -7.10 13.01 3.04
CA ASP A 98 -8.55 12.77 3.10
C ASP A 98 -9.36 13.96 2.57
N HIS A 99 -8.99 15.18 2.96
CA HIS A 99 -9.66 16.40 2.47
C HIS A 99 -9.46 16.63 0.97
N LEU A 100 -8.29 16.28 0.43
CA LEU A 100 -8.05 16.36 -1.00
C LEU A 100 -8.84 15.28 -1.76
N ALA A 101 -8.95 14.06 -1.23
CA ALA A 101 -9.75 13.01 -1.85
C ALA A 101 -11.24 13.39 -1.95
N GLU A 102 -11.79 14.09 -0.94
CA GLU A 102 -13.17 14.59 -0.95
C GLU A 102 -13.43 15.70 -2.00
N GLU A 103 -12.43 16.55 -2.27
CA GLU A 103 -12.54 17.65 -3.24
C GLU A 103 -12.61 17.12 -4.70
N TRP A 104 -11.89 16.03 -5.00
CA TRP A 104 -11.86 15.42 -6.34
C TRP A 104 -13.10 14.56 -6.66
N ILE A 105 -13.85 14.09 -5.66
CA ILE A 105 -15.11 13.34 -5.87
C ILE A 105 -16.23 14.25 -6.43
N PHE A 106 -16.14 15.58 -6.27
CA PHE A 106 -17.14 16.54 -6.78
C PHE A 106 -16.77 17.24 -8.09
N GLY A 107 -15.56 17.04 -8.64
CA GLY A 107 -15.03 17.78 -9.79
C GLY A 107 -15.06 17.05 -11.14
N GLY A 108 -15.59 15.83 -11.22
CA GLY A 108 -15.73 15.09 -12.47
C GLY A 108 -16.90 15.59 -13.32
N GLU A 109 -16.82 16.83 -13.83
CA GLU A 109 -17.69 17.26 -14.92
C GLU A 109 -17.32 16.48 -16.19
N ASP A 110 -18.35 15.90 -16.78
CA ASP A 110 -18.39 15.11 -18.01
C ASP A 110 -17.47 15.68 -19.12
N ILE A 111 -16.44 14.92 -19.50
CA ILE A 111 -15.73 15.13 -20.76
C ILE A 111 -16.57 14.45 -21.84
N ASP A 112 -17.30 15.26 -22.61
CA ASP A 112 -18.02 14.86 -23.83
C ASP A 112 -17.07 14.07 -24.75
N SER A 113 -17.41 12.81 -24.99
CA SER A 113 -16.81 11.97 -26.02
C SER A 113 -17.35 12.39 -27.39
N GLU A 114 -16.62 13.23 -28.11
CA GLU A 114 -16.88 13.43 -29.54
C GLU A 114 -16.43 12.18 -30.32
N GLU A 115 -17.40 11.50 -30.92
CA GLU A 115 -17.24 10.39 -31.86
C GLU A 115 -16.57 10.89 -33.15
N GLU A 116 -15.39 10.36 -33.49
CA GLU A 116 -14.87 10.43 -34.87
C GLU A 116 -15.21 9.13 -35.60
N GLU A 117 -16.22 9.19 -36.46
CA GLU A 117 -16.53 8.19 -37.48
C GLU A 117 -15.47 8.27 -38.61
N GLU A 118 -14.60 7.26 -38.75
CA GLU A 118 -13.79 7.10 -39.97
C GLU A 118 -14.60 6.31 -41.03
N GLU A 119 -15.01 7.02 -42.09
CA GLU A 119 -15.60 6.46 -43.31
C GLU A 119 -14.58 5.57 -44.07
N GLY A 120 -14.91 4.29 -44.22
CA GLY A 120 -14.19 3.38 -45.10
C GLY A 120 -14.49 3.66 -46.58
N GLN A 121 -13.47 4.02 -47.36
CA GLN A 121 -13.55 4.10 -48.81
C GLN A 121 -13.38 2.71 -49.45
N GLU A 122 -14.46 2.19 -50.03
CA GLU A 122 -14.42 1.14 -51.04
C GLU A 122 -13.83 1.71 -52.34
N GLN A 123 -12.79 1.08 -52.87
CA GLN A 123 -12.44 1.17 -54.30
C GLN A 123 -12.30 -0.24 -54.85
N ASP A 124 -13.30 -0.62 -55.64
CA ASP A 124 -13.27 -1.70 -56.60
C ASP A 124 -12.20 -1.43 -57.68
N GLU A 125 -11.38 -2.42 -57.99
CA GLU A 125 -10.83 -2.58 -59.35
C GLU A 125 -11.13 -4.02 -59.81
N GLU A 126 -12.08 -4.12 -60.74
CA GLU A 126 -12.40 -5.32 -61.53
C GLU A 126 -11.29 -5.61 -62.55
N GLU A 127 -11.03 -6.91 -62.79
CA GLU A 127 -10.26 -7.46 -63.91
C GLU A 127 -11.00 -7.41 -65.25
#